data_AF-A0A843KZW7-F1
#
_entry.id   AF-A0A843KZW7-F1
#
_cell.length_a   1.000
_cell.length_b   1.000
_cell.length_c   1.000
_cell.angle_alpha   90.00
_cell.angle_beta   90.00
_cell.angle_gamma   90.00
#
_symmetry.space_group_name_H-M   'P 1'
#
loop_
_entity.id
_entity.type
_entity.pdbx_description
1 polymer ?
#
loop_
_entity_poly.entity_id
_entity_poly.type
_entity_poly.pdbx_seq_one_letter_code
_entity_poly.pdbx_strand_id
1 'polypeptide(L)'
;MQVRVRAFARLREAIGGDLTLEVPEGATVNRLLAAVGDVSGEAHRALFEESGELRGYVILMHNGRRLRRAEAGTLTLADGDEVALFPPVAGG
;
A
#
# COMPACT_ATOMS: atom_id res chain seq x y z
N MET A 1 -13.44 3.21 -8.94
CA MET A 1 -12.87 4.45 -8.34
C MET A 1 -11.37 4.41 -8.48
N GLN A 2 -10.74 5.55 -8.74
CA GLN A 2 -9.29 5.66 -8.89
C GLN A 2 -8.65 6.05 -7.57
N VAL A 3 -7.72 5.22 -7.11
CA VAL A 3 -6.92 5.48 -5.89
C VAL A 3 -5.46 5.56 -6.28
N ARG A 4 -4.76 6.55 -5.72
CA ARG A 4 -3.35 6.79 -6.00
C ARG A 4 -2.49 6.11 -4.95
N VAL A 5 -1.56 5.26 -5.38
CA VAL A 5 -0.59 4.61 -4.51
C VAL A 5 0.76 5.27 -4.73
N ARG A 6 1.36 5.78 -3.66
CA ARG A 6 2.68 6.41 -3.70
C ARG A 6 3.67 5.58 -2.92
N ALA A 7 4.76 5.18 -3.55
CA ALA A 7 5.78 4.36 -2.93
C ALA A 7 7.07 5.14 -2.77
N PHE A 8 7.80 4.90 -1.68
CA PHE A 8 9.02 5.65 -1.36
C PHE A 8 10.24 4.73 -1.20
N ALA A 9 11.41 5.29 -1.52
CA ALA A 9 12.72 4.62 -1.44
C ALA A 9 12.68 3.18 -2.00
N ARG A 10 13.19 2.18 -1.27
CA ARG A 10 13.24 0.78 -1.71
C ARG A 10 11.88 0.17 -2.09
N LEU A 11 10.77 0.64 -1.50
CA LEU A 11 9.44 0.17 -1.91
C LEU A 11 9.07 0.70 -3.30
N ARG A 12 9.47 1.93 -3.63
CA ARG A 12 9.25 2.52 -4.95
C ARG A 12 9.96 1.73 -6.05
N GLU A 13 11.18 1.30 -5.78
CA GLU A 13 11.97 0.49 -6.71
C GLU A 13 11.30 -0.86 -6.97
N ALA A 14 10.87 -1.55 -5.91
CA ALA A 14 10.21 -2.86 -6.02
C ALA A 14 8.81 -2.80 -6.66
N ILE A 15 8.06 -1.71 -6.42
CA ILE A 15 6.71 -1.52 -6.97
C ILE A 15 6.75 -0.96 -8.39
N GLY A 16 7.86 -0.34 -8.80
CA GLY A 16 8.02 0.28 -10.12
C GLY A 16 7.57 1.75 -10.18
N GLY A 17 7.35 2.41 -9.04
CA GLY A 17 6.98 3.82 -8.96
C GLY A 17 5.68 4.10 -8.23
N ASP A 18 5.10 5.26 -8.55
CA ASP A 18 3.74 5.62 -8.12
C ASP A 18 2.73 4.97 -9.07
N LEU A 19 1.65 4.42 -8.52
CA LEU A 19 0.62 3.73 -9.27
C LEU A 19 -0.71 4.46 -9.13
N THR A 20 -1.54 4.39 -10.16
CA THR A 20 -2.96 4.72 -10.06
C THR A 20 -3.74 3.45 -10.38
N LEU A 21 -4.48 2.96 -9.40
CA LEU A 21 -5.22 1.70 -9.51
C LEU A 21 -6.72 1.98 -9.47
N GLU A 22 -7.45 1.27 -10.33
CA GLU A 22 -8.89 1.28 -10.30
C GLU A 22 -9.39 0.15 -9.40
N VAL A 23 -10.10 0.52 -8.33
CA VAL A 23 -10.66 -0.42 -7.35
C VAL A 23 -12.19 -0.23 -7.26
N PRO A 24 -12.94 -1.27 -6.82
CA PRO A 24 -14.37 -1.13 -6.58
C PRO A 24 -14.67 -0.05 -5.53
N GLU A 25 -15.83 0.58 -5.63
CA GLU A 25 -16.26 1.55 -4.63
C GLU A 25 -16.38 0.90 -3.24
N GLY A 26 -15.90 1.60 -2.20
CA GLY A 26 -15.85 1.05 -0.84
C GLY A 26 -14.78 -0.03 -0.63
N ALA A 27 -13.85 -0.23 -1.57
CA ALA A 27 -12.73 -1.13 -1.37
C ALA A 27 -11.88 -0.71 -0.17
N THR A 28 -11.33 -1.68 0.56
CA THR A 28 -10.47 -1.42 1.71
C THR A 28 -9.02 -1.22 1.31
N VAL A 29 -8.23 -0.62 2.19
CA VAL A 29 -6.78 -0.47 1.99
C VAL A 29 -6.10 -1.82 1.75
N ASN A 30 -6.50 -2.88 2.46
CA ASN A 30 -5.96 -4.23 2.21
C ASN A 30 -6.22 -4.70 0.77
N ARG A 31 -7.41 -4.44 0.22
CA ARG A 31 -7.72 -4.83 -1.17
C ARG A 31 -6.87 -4.05 -2.17
N LEU A 32 -6.66 -2.75 -1.92
CA LEU A 32 -5.74 -1.94 -2.72
C LEU A 32 -4.31 -2.49 -2.65
N LEU A 33 -3.80 -2.82 -1.46
CA LEU A 33 -2.45 -3.36 -1.27
C LEU A 33 -2.28 -4.71 -1.98
N ALA A 34 -3.29 -5.58 -1.95
CA ALA A 34 -3.29 -6.83 -2.70
C ALA A 34 -3.13 -6.56 -4.20
N ALA A 35 -3.91 -5.61 -4.75
CA ALA A 35 -3.79 -5.21 -6.15
C ALA A 35 -2.42 -4.63 -6.50
N VAL A 36 -1.76 -3.92 -5.57
CA VAL A 36 -0.36 -3.47 -5.75
C VAL A 36 0.59 -4.66 -5.78
N GLY A 37 0.40 -5.65 -4.90
CA GLY A 37 1.18 -6.88 -4.90
C GLY A 37 1.06 -7.67 -6.20
N ASP A 38 -0.13 -7.65 -6.82
CA ASP A 38 -0.40 -8.36 -8.07
C ASP A 38 0.27 -7.72 -9.31
N VAL A 39 0.80 -6.48 -9.19
CA VAL A 39 1.52 -5.81 -10.29
C VAL A 39 2.80 -6.55 -10.67
N SER A 40 3.55 -7.03 -9.68
CA SER A 40 4.78 -7.79 -9.91
C SER A 40 5.14 -8.67 -8.72
N GLY A 41 5.88 -9.76 -8.97
CA GLY A 41 6.39 -10.61 -7.89
C GLY A 41 7.32 -9.86 -6.92
N GLU A 42 8.00 -8.80 -7.38
CA GLU A 42 8.82 -7.95 -6.52
C GLU A 42 7.98 -7.05 -5.62
N ALA A 43 6.90 -6.46 -6.14
CA ALA A 43 5.94 -5.68 -5.37
C ALA A 43 5.29 -6.54 -4.28
N HIS A 44 4.85 -7.75 -4.63
CA HIS A 44 4.32 -8.71 -3.67
C HIS A 44 5.33 -9.00 -2.56
N ARG A 45 6.57 -9.36 -2.91
CA ARG A 45 7.62 -9.68 -1.92
C ARG A 45 7.99 -8.48 -1.04
N ALA A 46 7.92 -7.27 -1.58
CA ALA A 46 8.23 -6.05 -0.85
C ALA A 46 7.15 -5.68 0.19
N LEU A 47 5.88 -5.97 -0.12
CA LEU A 47 4.73 -5.63 0.72
C LEU A 47 4.27 -6.75 1.64
N PHE A 48 4.34 -8.00 1.19
CA PHE A 48 3.81 -9.17 1.89
C PHE A 48 4.89 -10.16 2.30
N GLU A 49 4.66 -10.82 3.44
CA GLU A 49 5.38 -12.01 3.87
C GLU A 49 4.96 -13.24 3.04
N GLU A 50 5.68 -14.35 3.18
CA GLU A 50 5.31 -15.62 2.53
C GLU A 50 3.94 -16.16 2.99
N SER A 51 3.51 -15.78 4.19
CA SER A 51 2.17 -16.09 4.72
C SER A 51 1.04 -15.30 4.03
N GLY A 52 1.36 -14.30 3.19
CA GLY A 52 0.40 -13.38 2.61
C GLY A 52 0.02 -12.20 3.53
N GLU A 53 0.63 -12.10 4.71
CA GLU A 53 0.40 -10.97 5.61
C GLU A 53 1.25 -9.74 5.22
N LEU A 54 0.71 -8.54 5.44
CA LEU A 54 1.43 -7.29 5.17
C LEU A 54 2.63 -7.14 6.12
N ARG A 55 3.83 -7.01 5.55
CA ARG A 55 5.10 -6.95 6.29
C ARG A 55 5.11 -5.88 7.38
N GLY A 56 5.39 -6.30 8.61
CA GLY A 56 5.31 -5.54 9.86
C GLY A 56 6.06 -4.21 9.91
N TYR A 57 6.97 -3.97 8.97
CA TYR A 57 7.76 -2.74 8.85
C TYR A 57 7.21 -1.70 7.87
N VAL A 58 6.25 -2.04 6.99
CA VAL A 58 5.71 -1.12 5.98
C VAL A 58 4.80 -0.09 6.63
N ILE A 59 5.15 1.19 6.57
CA ILE A 59 4.33 2.25 7.13
C ILE A 59 3.28 2.67 6.10
N LEU A 60 2.01 2.63 6.50
CA LEU A 60 0.87 3.04 5.69
C LEU A 60 0.43 4.45 6.06
N MET A 61 0.18 5.26 5.05
CA MET A 61 -0.40 6.60 5.17
C MET A 61 -1.60 6.69 4.24
N HIS A 62 -2.72 7.23 4.71
CA HIS A 62 -3.90 7.52 3.92
C HIS A 62 -4.18 9.02 3.99
N ASN A 63 -4.18 9.70 2.84
CA ASN A 63 -4.40 11.15 2.73
C ASN A 63 -3.55 11.97 3.72
N GLY A 64 -2.26 11.63 3.86
CA GLY A 64 -1.33 12.30 4.77
C GLY A 64 -1.47 11.93 6.25
N ARG A 65 -2.37 11.02 6.62
CA ARG A 65 -2.54 10.52 7.99
C ARG A 65 -2.01 9.10 8.13
N ARG A 66 -1.32 8.83 9.24
CA ARG A 66 -0.79 7.49 9.51
C ARG A 66 -1.92 6.51 9.80
N LEU A 67 -1.94 5.41 9.06
CA LEU A 67 -2.90 4.33 9.21
C LEU A 67 -2.27 3.17 10.00
N ARG A 68 -2.96 2.65 11.01
CA ARG A 68 -2.51 1.42 11.68
C ARG A 68 -2.87 0.22 10.81
N ARG A 69 -2.05 -0.83 10.83
CA ARG A 69 -2.33 -2.07 10.09
C ARG A 69 -3.70 -2.66 10.42
N ALA A 70 -4.09 -2.64 11.69
CA ALA A 70 -5.39 -3.14 12.13
C ALA A 70 -6.56 -2.41 11.47
N GLU A 71 -6.36 -1.15 11.05
CA GLU A 71 -7.39 -0.34 10.37
C GLU A 71 -7.40 -0.57 8.86
N ALA A 72 -6.33 -1.13 8.27
CA ALA A 72 -6.24 -1.33 6.81
C ALA A 72 -7.30 -2.31 6.26
N GLY A 73 -7.78 -3.23 7.10
CA GLY A 73 -8.86 -4.15 6.74
C GLY A 73 -10.26 -3.56 6.85
N THR A 74 -10.44 -2.46 7.58
CA THR A 74 -11.76 -1.86 7.85
C THR A 74 -11.93 -0.49 7.21
N LEU A 75 -10.83 0.23 6.96
CA LEU A 75 -10.84 1.54 6.31
C LEU A 75 -11.22 1.37 4.84
N THR A 76 -12.38 1.89 4.47
CA THR A 76 -12.85 2.01 3.09
C THR A 76 -12.26 3.23 2.42
N LEU A 77 -11.81 3.06 1.19
CA LEU A 77 -11.29 4.12 0.34
C LEU A 77 -12.42 4.80 -0.44
N ALA A 78 -12.19 6.06 -0.81
CA ALA A 78 -13.02 6.84 -1.71
C ALA A 78 -12.27 7.17 -3.02
N ASP A 79 -13.01 7.64 -4.02
CA ASP A 79 -12.43 8.09 -5.29
C ASP A 79 -11.48 9.28 -5.07
N GLY A 80 -10.29 9.21 -5.67
CA GLY A 80 -9.25 10.23 -5.54
C GLY A 80 -8.38 10.11 -4.29
N ASP A 81 -8.61 9.13 -3.42
CA ASP A 81 -7.79 8.91 -2.23
C ASP A 81 -6.33 8.60 -2.58
N GLU A 82 -5.43 8.96 -1.66
CA GLU A 82 -4.02 8.66 -1.74
C GLU A 82 -3.60 7.71 -0.61
N VAL A 83 -2.94 6.61 -0.97
CA VAL A 83 -2.28 5.69 -0.04
C VAL A 83 -0.78 5.72 -0.28
N ALA A 84 -0.02 6.15 0.72
CA ALA A 84 1.43 6.20 0.65
C ALA A 84 2.08 5.06 1.46
N LEU A 85 3.11 4.45 0.87
CA LEU A 85 3.82 3.28 1.34
C LEU A 85 5.27 3.64 1.61
N PHE A 86 5.65 3.64 2.89
CA PHE A 86 7.01 3.94 3.31
C PHE A 86 7.71 2.68 3.82
N PRO A 87 8.98 2.45 3.43
CA PRO A 87 9.79 1.42 4.06
C PRO A 87 10.05 1.77 5.54
N PRO A 88 10.58 0.83 6.34
CA PRO A 88 11.02 1.14 7.68
C PRO A 88 12.00 2.31 7.63
N VAL A 89 11.75 3.30 8.48
CA VAL A 89 12.70 4.38 8.70
C VAL A 89 13.87 3.79 9.47
N ALA A 90 14.99 3.57 8.79
CA ALA A 90 16.27 3.40 9.47
C ALA A 90 16.65 4.79 9.99
N GLY A 91 16.40 5.05 11.27
CA GLY A 91 16.96 6.22 11.93
C GLY A 91 18.47 6.10 11.88
N GLY A 92 19.13 7.11 11.30
CA GLY A 92 20.57 7.31 11.45
C GLY A 92 20.91 7.79 12.85
#